data_AF-A0A401QRG2-F1
#
_entry.id   AF-A0A401QRG2-F1
#
_cell.length_a   1.000
_cell.length_b   1.000
_cell.length_c   1.000
_cell.angle_alpha   90.00
_cell.angle_beta   90.00
_cell.angle_gamma   90.00
#
_symmetry.space_group_name_H-M   'P 1'
#
loop_
_entity.id
_entity.type
_entity.pdbx_description
1 polymer ?
#
loop_
_entity_poly.entity_id
_entity_poly.type
_entity_poly.pdbx_seq_one_letter_code
_entity_poly.pdbx_strand_id
1 'polypeptide(L)'
;MATEIEKAAERVAKLRAQAEKVSGPLVEAEAQLQAAEEAEAARRAERAEDYNREFVDSWRERADSVVASGDEFYDKFAEAISAEPWFQAYAEYRAARHKRGHVLTEAQRAQRALGETVTVPEPRWFAAEVGEDIAKLVEKRAYEMAAEYSQGLEDEREARLSGKG
;
A
#
# COMPACT_ATOMS: atom_id res chain seq x y z
N MET A 1 5.94 75.68 26.65
CA MET A 1 5.60 74.26 26.82
C MET A 1 4.91 73.82 25.54
N ALA A 2 5.49 72.89 24.79
CA ALA A 2 4.86 72.39 23.56
C ALA A 2 3.49 71.79 23.90
N THR A 3 2.50 72.10 23.09
CA THR A 3 1.11 71.61 23.28
C THR A 3 1.06 70.09 23.17
N GLU A 4 0.11 69.43 23.83
CA GLU A 4 -0.03 67.96 23.74
C GLU A 4 -0.21 67.48 22.27
N ILE A 5 -0.74 68.34 21.40
CA ILE A 5 -0.87 68.11 19.96
C ILE A 5 0.50 68.08 19.27
N GLU A 6 1.43 68.98 19.61
CA GLU A 6 2.80 68.96 19.06
C GLU A 6 3.55 67.70 19.47
N LYS A 7 3.44 67.28 20.74
CA LYS A 7 4.06 66.02 21.21
C LYS A 7 3.48 64.80 20.49
N ALA A 8 2.16 64.77 20.26
CA ALA A 8 1.51 63.71 19.52
C ALA A 8 1.96 63.69 18.05
N ALA A 9 2.10 64.86 17.41
CA ALA A 9 2.58 65.00 16.04
C ALA A 9 4.04 64.52 15.89
N GLU A 10 4.93 64.88 16.82
CA GLU A 10 6.31 64.36 16.85
C GLU A 10 6.34 62.84 17.01
N ARG A 11 5.45 62.28 17.85
CA ARG A 11 5.36 60.83 18.05
C ARG A 11 4.91 60.11 16.79
N VAL A 12 3.92 60.65 16.07
CA VAL A 12 3.47 60.12 14.76
C VAL A 12 4.57 60.23 13.72
N ALA A 13 5.26 61.36 13.61
CA ALA A 13 6.37 61.54 12.67
C ALA A 13 7.50 60.54 12.95
N LYS A 14 7.84 60.31 14.23
CA LYS A 14 8.83 59.32 14.65
C LYS A 14 8.42 57.89 14.30
N LEU A 15 7.15 57.53 14.50
CA LEU A 15 6.62 56.21 14.14
C LEU A 15 6.59 55.99 12.61
N ARG A 16 6.26 57.04 11.83
CA ARG A 16 6.34 56.99 10.36
C ARG A 16 7.78 56.78 9.88
N ALA A 17 8.73 57.54 10.42
CA ALA A 17 10.15 57.38 10.09
C ALA A 17 10.68 55.99 10.48
N GLN A 18 10.19 55.42 11.59
CA GLN A 18 10.50 54.04 11.96
C GLN A 18 9.91 53.04 10.96
N ALA A 19 8.64 53.21 10.57
CA ALA A 19 7.99 52.34 9.59
C ALA A 19 8.68 52.38 8.22
N GLU A 20 9.04 53.57 7.72
CA GLU A 20 9.81 53.75 6.48
C GLU A 20 11.20 53.12 6.58
N LYS A 21 11.83 53.18 7.75
CA LYS A 21 13.14 52.54 7.97
C LYS A 21 13.06 51.01 7.87
N VAL A 22 11.93 50.38 8.22
CA VAL A 22 11.77 48.92 8.14
C VAL A 22 11.11 48.47 6.83
N SER A 23 10.39 49.34 6.11
CA SER A 23 9.69 48.96 4.88
C SER A 23 10.62 48.53 3.75
N GLY A 24 11.77 49.21 3.58
CA GLY A 24 12.79 48.80 2.60
C GLY A 24 13.39 47.42 2.91
N PRO A 25 13.92 47.20 4.13
CA PRO A 25 14.42 45.88 4.56
C PRO A 25 13.38 44.77 4.50
N LEU A 26 12.10 45.06 4.77
CA LEU A 26 11.01 44.08 4.65
C LEU A 26 10.81 43.64 3.20
N VAL A 27 10.71 44.59 2.27
CA VAL A 27 10.59 44.29 0.83
C VAL A 27 11.80 43.51 0.31
N GLU A 28 13.00 43.86 0.77
CA GLU A 28 14.23 43.12 0.43
C GLU A 28 14.20 41.69 0.98
N ALA A 29 13.77 41.50 2.24
CA ALA A 29 13.65 40.19 2.86
C ALA A 29 12.57 39.31 2.20
N GLU A 30 11.44 39.90 1.80
CA GLU A 30 10.38 39.23 1.05
C GLU A 30 10.89 38.78 -0.33
N ALA A 31 11.64 39.64 -1.04
CA ALA A 31 12.26 39.29 -2.31
C ALA A 31 13.31 38.17 -2.17
N GLN A 32 14.11 38.20 -1.09
CA GLN A 32 15.08 37.15 -0.77
C GLN A 32 14.40 35.82 -0.44
N LEU A 33 13.30 35.84 0.32
CA LEU A 33 12.51 34.66 0.63
C LEU A 33 11.93 34.05 -0.65
N GLN A 34 11.30 34.86 -1.50
CA GLN A 34 10.75 34.39 -2.77
C GLN A 34 11.84 33.77 -3.66
N ALA A 35 12.99 34.43 -3.81
CA ALA A 35 14.10 33.89 -4.58
C ALA A 35 14.63 32.56 -3.99
N ALA A 36 14.67 32.43 -2.66
CA ALA A 36 15.07 31.19 -1.99
C ALA A 36 14.04 30.06 -2.20
N GLU A 37 12.75 30.35 -2.14
CA GLU A 37 11.67 29.41 -2.42
C GLU A 37 11.71 28.91 -3.87
N GLU A 38 11.89 29.81 -4.84
CA GLU A 38 12.04 29.48 -6.26
C GLU A 38 13.28 28.60 -6.50
N ALA A 39 14.42 28.93 -5.86
CA ALA A 39 15.64 28.15 -5.97
C ALA A 39 15.54 26.76 -5.32
N GLU A 40 14.81 26.61 -4.23
CA GLU A 40 14.54 25.29 -3.63
C GLU A 40 13.55 24.48 -4.47
N ALA A 41 12.52 25.12 -5.03
CA ALA A 41 11.59 24.47 -5.95
C ALA A 41 12.30 23.90 -7.18
N ALA A 42 13.24 24.66 -7.77
CA ALA A 42 14.08 24.19 -8.87
C ALA A 42 14.94 22.98 -8.47
N ARG A 43 15.65 23.06 -7.33
CA ARG A 43 16.46 21.94 -6.82
C ARG A 43 15.63 20.70 -6.50
N ARG A 44 14.41 20.87 -5.98
CA ARG A 44 13.46 19.78 -5.75
C ARG A 44 12.99 19.15 -7.06
N ALA A 45 12.77 19.96 -8.11
CA ALA A 45 12.39 19.46 -9.43
C ALA A 45 13.52 18.62 -10.07
N GLU A 46 14.77 19.08 -9.96
CA GLU A 46 15.94 18.31 -10.41
C GLU A 46 16.04 16.95 -9.69
N ARG A 47 15.94 16.94 -8.36
CA ARG A 47 15.91 15.69 -7.58
C ARG A 47 14.75 14.78 -7.98
N ALA A 48 13.60 15.34 -8.36
CA ALA A 48 12.46 14.56 -8.83
C ALA A 48 12.71 13.92 -10.18
N GLU A 49 13.38 14.61 -11.10
CA GLU A 49 13.75 14.04 -12.38
C GLU A 49 14.71 12.86 -12.20
N ASP A 50 15.72 13.00 -11.35
CA ASP A 50 16.68 11.94 -11.07
C ASP A 50 16.03 10.73 -10.39
N TYR A 51 15.18 10.95 -9.37
CA TYR A 51 14.41 9.87 -8.74
C TYR A 51 13.53 9.15 -9.76
N ASN A 52 12.80 9.89 -10.59
CA ASN A 52 11.91 9.29 -11.59
C ASN A 52 12.70 8.45 -12.60
N ARG A 53 13.87 8.93 -13.04
CA ARG A 53 14.73 8.19 -13.96
C ARG A 53 15.21 6.88 -13.31
N GLU A 54 15.74 6.95 -12.10
CA GLU A 54 16.19 5.78 -11.32
C GLU A 54 15.05 4.77 -11.09
N PHE A 55 13.86 5.26 -10.75
CA PHE A 55 12.69 4.40 -10.53
C PHE A 55 12.23 3.73 -11.83
N VAL A 56 12.20 4.45 -12.95
CA VAL A 56 11.87 3.88 -14.27
C VAL A 56 12.92 2.87 -14.74
N ASP A 57 14.18 3.08 -14.41
CA ASP A 57 15.24 2.13 -14.78
C ASP A 57 15.19 0.84 -13.94
N SER A 58 14.69 0.92 -12.70
CA SER A 58 14.67 -0.19 -11.73
C SER A 58 13.29 -0.83 -11.47
N TRP A 59 12.19 -0.32 -12.03
CA TRP A 59 10.84 -0.78 -11.63
C TRP A 59 10.61 -2.28 -11.85
N ARG A 60 11.21 -2.88 -12.89
CA ARG A 60 11.05 -4.31 -13.18
C ARG A 60 11.68 -5.16 -12.09
N GLU A 61 12.92 -4.85 -11.72
CA GLU A 61 13.62 -5.55 -10.64
C GLU A 61 12.89 -5.38 -9.29
N ARG A 62 12.43 -4.16 -8.99
CA ARG A 62 11.62 -3.90 -7.79
C ARG A 62 10.33 -4.73 -7.80
N ALA A 63 9.61 -4.79 -8.92
CA ALA A 63 8.39 -5.57 -9.05
C ALA A 63 8.65 -7.08 -8.95
N ASP A 64 9.67 -7.59 -9.64
CA ASP A 64 10.06 -9.00 -9.62
C ASP A 64 10.48 -9.44 -8.22
N SER A 65 11.18 -8.59 -7.47
CA SER A 65 11.53 -8.85 -6.07
C SER A 65 10.29 -8.98 -5.17
N VAL A 66 9.27 -8.16 -5.36
CA VAL A 66 8.01 -8.26 -4.59
C VAL A 66 7.28 -9.56 -4.94
N VAL A 67 7.19 -9.91 -6.23
CA VAL A 67 6.57 -11.18 -6.67
C VAL A 67 7.31 -12.39 -6.12
N ALA A 68 8.64 -12.42 -6.22
CA ALA A 68 9.45 -13.53 -5.73
C ALA A 68 9.30 -13.76 -4.21
N SER A 69 9.13 -12.67 -3.44
CA SER A 69 8.83 -12.79 -2.01
C SER A 69 7.45 -13.40 -1.73
N GLY A 70 6.49 -13.23 -2.65
CA GLY A 70 5.13 -13.76 -2.54
C GLY A 70 5.09 -15.30 -2.53
N ASP A 71 5.87 -15.96 -3.38
CA ASP A 71 5.94 -17.43 -3.43
C ASP A 71 6.46 -18.01 -2.10
N GLU A 72 7.48 -17.38 -1.50
CA GLU A 72 8.01 -17.79 -0.20
C GLU A 72 6.97 -17.65 0.93
N PHE A 73 6.17 -16.57 0.91
CA PHE A 73 5.10 -16.40 1.90
C PHE A 73 3.95 -17.38 1.71
N TYR A 74 3.64 -17.74 0.46
CA TYR A 74 2.64 -18.77 0.19
C TYR A 74 3.09 -20.13 0.73
N ASP A 75 4.34 -20.52 0.49
CA ASP A 75 4.88 -21.77 1.00
C ASP A 75 4.86 -21.82 2.53
N LYS A 76 5.26 -20.73 3.20
CA LYS A 76 5.17 -20.60 4.66
C LYS A 76 3.72 -20.69 5.16
N PHE A 77 2.77 -20.06 4.47
CA PHE A 77 1.36 -20.14 4.80
C PHE A 77 0.83 -21.56 4.64
N ALA A 78 1.16 -22.23 3.53
CA ALA A 78 0.75 -23.60 3.26
C ALA A 78 1.32 -24.57 4.31
N GLU A 79 2.59 -24.41 4.70
CA GLU A 79 3.20 -25.16 5.78
C GLU A 79 2.47 -24.92 7.10
N ALA A 80 2.30 -23.65 7.49
CA ALA A 80 1.65 -23.27 8.75
C ALA A 80 0.22 -23.79 8.84
N ILE A 81 -0.60 -23.58 7.80
CA ILE A 81 -1.99 -24.03 7.81
C ILE A 81 -2.10 -25.55 7.78
N SER A 82 -1.18 -26.24 7.09
CA SER A 82 -1.15 -27.71 7.07
C SER A 82 -0.73 -28.31 8.41
N ALA A 83 0.05 -27.60 9.22
CA ALA A 83 0.41 -28.04 10.56
C ALA A 83 -0.76 -27.93 11.56
N GLU A 84 -1.82 -27.18 11.23
CA GLU A 84 -2.95 -26.97 12.12
C GLU A 84 -3.85 -28.21 12.26
N PRO A 85 -4.15 -28.67 13.49
CA PRO A 85 -5.00 -29.84 13.71
C PRO A 85 -6.41 -29.72 13.13
N TRP A 86 -7.00 -28.51 13.15
CA TRP A 86 -8.33 -28.28 12.60
C TRP A 86 -8.35 -28.42 11.07
N PHE A 87 -7.26 -28.00 10.41
CA PHE A 87 -7.13 -28.08 8.96
C PHE A 87 -7.00 -29.54 8.53
N GLN A 88 -6.19 -30.33 9.25
CA GLN A 88 -6.06 -31.77 9.00
C GLN A 88 -7.41 -32.50 9.16
N ALA A 89 -8.13 -32.25 10.26
CA ALA A 89 -9.44 -32.84 10.48
C ALA A 89 -10.45 -32.46 9.38
N TYR A 90 -10.44 -31.20 8.95
CA TYR A 90 -11.29 -30.73 7.85
C TYR A 90 -10.87 -31.34 6.50
N ALA A 91 -9.58 -31.45 6.22
CA ALA A 91 -9.04 -32.07 5.01
C ALA A 91 -9.42 -33.55 4.92
N GLU A 92 -9.34 -34.30 6.03
CA GLU A 92 -9.79 -35.68 6.10
C GLU A 92 -11.30 -35.82 5.86
N TYR A 93 -12.11 -34.95 6.48
CA TYR A 93 -13.55 -34.88 6.23
C TYR A 93 -13.87 -34.61 4.76
N ARG A 94 -13.15 -33.68 4.11
CA ARG A 94 -13.28 -33.38 2.68
C ARG A 94 -12.83 -34.57 1.83
N ALA A 95 -11.68 -35.16 2.14
CA ALA A 95 -11.13 -36.31 1.44
C ALA A 95 -12.09 -37.50 1.45
N ALA A 96 -12.82 -37.74 2.54
CA ALA A 96 -13.85 -38.78 2.60
C ALA A 96 -14.93 -38.62 1.51
N ARG A 97 -15.31 -37.38 1.17
CA ARG A 97 -16.27 -37.09 0.09
C ARG A 97 -15.68 -37.39 -1.29
N HIS A 98 -14.42 -37.03 -1.53
CA HIS A 98 -13.71 -37.36 -2.77
C HIS A 98 -13.55 -38.88 -2.93
N LYS A 99 -13.14 -39.57 -1.86
CA LYS A 99 -13.05 -41.04 -1.81
C LYS A 99 -14.39 -41.70 -2.12
N ARG A 100 -15.50 -41.20 -1.55
CA ARG A 100 -16.85 -41.66 -1.90
C ARG A 100 -17.14 -41.46 -3.39
N GLY A 101 -16.77 -40.33 -3.97
CA GLY A 101 -16.89 -40.08 -5.41
C GLY A 101 -16.19 -41.14 -6.25
N HIS A 102 -14.93 -41.44 -5.93
CA HIS A 102 -14.17 -42.51 -6.59
C HIS A 102 -14.84 -43.87 -6.46
N VAL A 103 -15.34 -44.22 -5.26
CA VAL A 103 -16.06 -45.49 -5.04
C VAL A 103 -17.31 -45.57 -5.93
N LEU A 104 -18.11 -44.51 -6.01
CA LEU A 104 -19.31 -44.49 -6.87
C LEU A 104 -18.95 -44.61 -8.35
N THR A 105 -17.92 -43.90 -8.81
CA THR A 105 -17.44 -43.98 -10.19
C THR A 105 -16.98 -45.39 -10.54
N GLU A 106 -16.20 -46.04 -9.67
CA GLU A 106 -15.74 -47.41 -9.89
C GLU A 106 -16.90 -48.42 -9.83
N ALA A 107 -17.87 -48.22 -8.94
CA ALA A 107 -19.07 -49.07 -8.88
C ALA A 107 -19.92 -48.95 -10.16
N GLN A 108 -20.10 -47.73 -10.70
CA GLN A 108 -20.76 -47.55 -12.00
C GLN A 108 -19.99 -48.23 -13.14
N ARG A 109 -18.65 -48.14 -13.15
CA ARG A 109 -17.80 -48.81 -14.15
C ARG A 109 -17.97 -50.33 -14.09
N ALA A 110 -17.98 -50.90 -12.88
CA ALA A 110 -18.19 -52.32 -12.67
C ALA A 110 -19.55 -52.79 -13.19
N GLN A 111 -20.65 -52.09 -12.88
CA GLN A 111 -21.99 -52.42 -13.39
C GLN A 111 -22.03 -52.41 -14.93
N ARG A 112 -21.42 -51.39 -15.55
CA ARG A 112 -21.34 -51.31 -17.02
C ARG A 112 -20.55 -52.48 -17.63
N ALA A 113 -19.43 -52.86 -17.03
CA ALA A 113 -18.60 -53.96 -17.52
C ALA A 113 -19.30 -55.32 -17.44
N LEU A 114 -20.19 -55.50 -16.46
CA LEU A 114 -21.01 -56.70 -16.28
C LEU A 114 -22.28 -56.71 -17.15
N GLY A 115 -22.57 -55.63 -17.88
CA GLY A 115 -23.81 -55.49 -18.67
C GLY A 115 -25.06 -55.25 -17.81
N GLU A 116 -24.89 -54.85 -16.54
CA GLU A 116 -25.99 -54.54 -15.65
C GLU A 116 -26.54 -53.12 -15.90
N THR A 117 -27.81 -52.91 -15.55
CA THR A 117 -28.38 -51.55 -15.52
C THR A 117 -27.69 -50.74 -14.43
N VAL A 118 -27.14 -49.57 -14.78
CA VAL A 118 -26.46 -48.69 -13.81
C VAL A 118 -27.47 -48.07 -12.85
N THR A 119 -27.35 -48.40 -11.57
CA THR A 119 -28.22 -47.91 -10.49
C THR A 119 -27.47 -47.03 -9.47
N VAL A 120 -26.14 -47.01 -9.53
CA VAL A 120 -25.29 -46.21 -8.64
C VAL A 120 -25.43 -44.71 -8.96
N PRO A 121 -25.72 -43.86 -7.95
CA PRO A 121 -25.97 -42.44 -8.16
C PRO A 121 -24.73 -41.66 -8.58
N GLU A 122 -24.94 -40.54 -9.28
CA GLU A 122 -23.87 -39.59 -9.64
C GLU A 122 -23.26 -38.92 -8.40
N PRO A 123 -21.93 -38.71 -8.38
CA PRO A 123 -21.28 -37.90 -7.36
C PRO A 123 -21.84 -36.46 -7.37
N ARG A 124 -22.23 -35.95 -6.20
CA ARG A 124 -22.66 -34.55 -6.03
C ARG A 124 -21.65 -33.80 -5.17
N TRP A 125 -21.39 -32.55 -5.53
CA TRP A 125 -20.52 -31.64 -4.80
C TRP A 125 -21.36 -30.56 -4.10
N PHE A 126 -21.12 -30.34 -2.81
CA PHE A 126 -21.69 -29.23 -2.06
C PHE A 126 -20.58 -28.21 -1.78
N ALA A 127 -20.86 -26.93 -2.06
CA ALA A 127 -19.95 -25.82 -1.76
C ALA A 127 -19.80 -25.65 -0.24
N ALA A 128 -18.69 -25.08 0.20
CA ALA A 128 -18.42 -24.79 1.61
C ALA A 128 -18.17 -23.29 1.78
N GLU A 129 -18.93 -22.65 2.67
CA GLU A 129 -18.98 -21.20 2.89
C GLU A 129 -17.80 -20.68 3.74
N VAL A 130 -17.23 -21.51 4.62
CA VAL A 130 -16.10 -21.13 5.50
C VAL A 130 -14.86 -20.65 4.72
N GLY A 131 -14.61 -21.20 3.53
CA GLY A 131 -13.50 -20.77 2.70
C GLY A 131 -13.68 -19.34 2.17
N GLU A 132 -14.93 -18.93 1.96
CA GLU A 132 -15.24 -17.60 1.44
C GLU A 132 -15.02 -16.51 2.49
N ASP A 133 -15.41 -16.76 3.74
CA ASP A 133 -15.20 -15.81 4.84
C ASP A 133 -13.71 -15.66 5.21
N ILE A 134 -12.96 -16.77 5.20
CA ILE A 134 -11.50 -16.73 5.39
C ILE A 134 -10.85 -15.95 4.24
N ALA A 135 -11.25 -16.20 2.98
CA ALA A 135 -10.72 -15.46 1.83
C ALA A 135 -10.98 -13.96 1.96
N LYS A 136 -12.19 -13.54 2.34
CA LYS A 136 -12.51 -12.12 2.57
C LYS A 136 -11.61 -11.45 3.62
N LEU A 137 -11.34 -12.14 4.73
CA LEU A 137 -10.49 -11.62 5.80
C LEU A 137 -9.02 -11.52 5.36
N VAL A 138 -8.52 -12.52 4.64
CA VAL A 138 -7.15 -12.53 4.10
C VAL A 138 -6.98 -11.41 3.09
N GLU A 139 -7.91 -11.25 2.14
CA GLU A 139 -7.87 -10.18 1.13
C GLU A 139 -7.89 -8.78 1.76
N LYS A 140 -8.73 -8.57 2.78
CA LYS A 140 -8.73 -7.31 3.52
C LYS A 140 -7.35 -7.01 4.12
N ARG A 141 -6.73 -8.00 4.77
CA ARG A 141 -5.42 -7.81 5.38
C ARG A 141 -4.32 -7.61 4.33
N ALA A 142 -4.38 -8.33 3.20
CA ALA A 142 -3.46 -8.14 2.09
C ALA A 142 -3.54 -6.72 1.52
N TYR A 143 -4.75 -6.17 1.38
CA TYR A 143 -4.95 -4.78 0.95
C TYR A 143 -4.30 -3.77 1.90
N GLU A 144 -4.46 -3.96 3.22
CA GLU A 144 -3.81 -3.10 4.23
C GLU A 144 -2.28 -3.14 4.09
N MET A 145 -1.69 -4.34 3.93
CA MET A 145 -0.23 -4.48 3.73
C MET A 145 0.23 -3.81 2.42
N ALA A 146 -0.54 -3.95 1.34
CA ALA A 146 -0.23 -3.30 0.07
C ALA A 146 -0.31 -1.77 0.16
N ALA A 147 -1.27 -1.25 0.94
CA ALA A 147 -1.38 0.18 1.20
C ALA A 147 -0.19 0.70 2.03
N GLU A 148 0.25 -0.03 3.04
CA GLU A 148 1.47 0.28 3.81
C GLU A 148 2.71 0.33 2.89
N TYR A 149 2.85 -0.65 1.99
CA TYR A 149 3.94 -0.66 1.01
C TYR A 149 3.88 0.55 0.06
N SER A 150 2.68 0.89 -0.46
CA SER A 150 2.48 2.06 -1.31
C SER A 150 2.88 3.35 -0.60
N GLN A 151 2.49 3.52 0.67
CA GLN A 151 2.89 4.68 1.48
C GLN A 151 4.42 4.74 1.63
N GLY A 152 5.07 3.59 1.84
CA GLY A 152 6.53 3.51 1.90
C GLY A 152 7.23 4.03 0.64
N LEU A 153 6.68 3.78 -0.55
CA LEU A 153 7.20 4.32 -1.81
C LEU A 153 7.04 5.85 -1.91
N GLU A 154 5.92 6.38 -1.41
CA GLU A 154 5.68 7.82 -1.36
C GLU A 154 6.65 8.51 -0.39
N ASP A 155 6.88 7.90 0.77
CA ASP A 155 7.79 8.39 1.79
C ASP A 155 9.26 8.35 1.31
N GLU A 156 9.67 7.27 0.63
CA GLU A 156 11.00 7.16 -0.03
C GLU A 156 11.21 8.31 -1.02
N ARG A 157 10.20 8.55 -1.88
CA ARG A 157 10.23 9.65 -2.84
C ARG A 157 10.34 10.98 -2.12
N GLU A 158 9.51 11.26 -1.12
CA GLU A 158 9.52 12.53 -0.40
C GLU A 158 10.85 12.78 0.34
N ALA A 159 11.45 11.74 0.90
CA ALA A 159 12.78 11.82 1.53
C ALA A 159 13.86 12.25 0.52
N ARG A 160 13.86 11.65 -0.68
CA ARG A 160 14.77 12.04 -1.78
C ARG A 160 14.50 13.47 -2.26
N LEU A 161 13.25 13.85 -2.42
CA LEU A 161 12.88 15.19 -2.90
C LEU A 161 13.17 16.30 -1.90
N SER A 162 13.08 16.02 -0.60
CA SER A 162 13.37 16.99 0.47
C SER A 162 14.87 17.14 0.77
N GLY A 163 15.74 16.34 0.14
CA GLY A 163 17.18 16.38 0.38
C GLY A 163 17.60 15.87 1.76
N LYS A 164 16.73 15.10 2.43
CA LYS A 164 16.97 14.48 3.73
C LYS A 164 17.45 13.03 3.65
N GLY A 165 17.66 12.52 2.43
CA GLY A 165 18.16 11.17 2.13
C GLY A 165 19.63 11.18 1.75
#